data_AF-A0A0S3F2K3-F1
#
_entry.id   AF-A0A0S3F2K3-F1
#
_cell.length_a   1.000
_cell.length_b   1.000
_cell.length_c   1.000
_cell.angle_alpha   90.00
_cell.angle_beta   90.00
_cell.angle_gamma   90.00
#
_symmetry.space_group_name_H-M   'P 1'
#
loop_
_entity.id
_entity.type
_entity.pdbx_description
1 polymer ?
#
loop_
_entity_poly.entity_id
_entity_poly.type
_entity_poly.pdbx_seq_one_letter_code
_entity_poly.pdbx_strand_id
1 'polypeptide(L)' 'MLSQLASGQMLQCEQTGTSYGRVTAVCWNQQQTEINCAMVQSGTTLLWPKFNAQRTICQ' A
#
# COMPACT_ATOMS: atom_id res chain seq x y z
N MET A 1 -5.46 -7.26 9.83
CA MET A 1 -6.26 -7.33 8.57
C MET A 1 -6.45 -5.93 8.00
N LEU A 2 -6.57 -5.78 6.68
CA LEU A 2 -6.67 -4.47 5.98
C LEU A 2 -7.67 -3.49 6.62
N SER A 3 -8.83 -3.97 7.06
CA SER A 3 -9.85 -3.14 7.71
C SER A 3 -9.32 -2.41 8.95
N GLN A 4 -8.45 -3.04 9.75
CA GLN A 4 -7.82 -2.42 10.92
C GLN A 4 -6.79 -1.35 10.55
N LEU A 5 -6.22 -1.43 9.35
CA LEU A 5 -5.20 -0.51 8.85
C LEU A 5 -5.78 0.69 8.10
N ALA A 6 -7.06 0.65 7.73
CA ALA A 6 -7.62 1.61 6.78
C ALA A 6 -9.06 2.07 7.07
N SER A 7 -9.89 1.23 7.70
CA SER A 7 -11.32 1.51 7.83
C SER A 7 -11.57 2.70 8.75
N GLY A 8 -12.29 3.71 8.25
CA GLY A 8 -12.61 4.92 9.01
C GLY A 8 -11.43 5.87 9.24
N GLN A 9 -10.28 5.62 8.62
CA GLN A 9 -9.08 6.46 8.74
C GLN A 9 -8.90 7.32 7.49
N MET A 10 -8.41 8.55 7.67
CA MET A 10 -7.87 9.32 6.56
C MET A 10 -6.52 8.75 6.17
N LEU A 11 -6.38 8.37 4.89
CA LEU A 11 -5.15 7.81 4.35
C LEU A 11 -4.35 8.88 3.60
N GLN A 12 -3.04 8.84 3.75
CA GLN A 12 -2.11 9.58 2.92
C GLN A 12 -1.59 8.62 1.85
N CYS A 13 -1.73 8.96 0.58
CA CYS A 13 -1.34 8.08 -0.51
C CYS A 13 -0.44 8.79 -1.52
N GLU A 14 0.63 8.12 -1.89
CA GLU A 14 1.54 8.49 -2.98
C GLU A 14 1.17 7.67 -4.21
N GLN A 15 0.72 8.32 -5.28
CA GLN A 15 0.46 7.65 -6.55
C GLN A 15 1.78 7.16 -7.16
N THR A 16 1.82 5.87 -7.51
CA THR A 16 2.99 5.23 -8.14
C THR A 16 2.79 4.96 -9.62
N GLY A 17 1.55 5.00 -10.11
CA GLY A 17 1.24 4.75 -11.51
C GLY A 17 -0.23 4.45 -11.75
N THR A 18 -0.49 3.79 -12.88
CA THR A 18 -1.82 3.33 -13.28
C THR A 18 -1.78 1.93 -13.87
N SER A 19 -2.81 1.12 -13.61
CA SER A 19 -2.97 -0.23 -14.15
C SER A 19 -4.45 -0.53 -14.39
N TYR A 20 -4.80 -1.07 -15.56
CA TYR A 20 -6.20 -1.38 -15.91
C TYR A 20 -7.19 -0.22 -15.67
N GLY A 21 -6.77 1.02 -15.99
CA GLY A 21 -7.59 2.22 -15.77
C GLY A 21 -7.76 2.63 -14.30
N ARG A 22 -6.95 2.09 -13.37
CA ARG A 22 -6.97 2.39 -11.94
C ARG A 22 -5.64 2.97 -11.47
N VAL A 23 -5.69 3.83 -10.47
CA VAL A 23 -4.51 4.34 -9.77
C VAL A 23 -3.86 3.22 -8.96
N THR A 24 -2.53 3.13 -9.02
CA THR A 24 -1.73 2.35 -8.07
C THR A 24 -1.05 3.32 -7.11
N ALA A 25 -1.00 2.98 -5.82
CA ALA A 25 -0.47 3.85 -4.79
C ALA A 25 0.19 3.07 -3.65
N VAL A 26 1.09 3.76 -2.95
CA VAL A 26 1.55 3.39 -1.61
C VAL A 26 0.81 4.29 -0.62
N CYS A 27 0.21 3.70 0.42
CA CYS A 27 -0.59 4.45 1.38
C CYS A 27 -0.12 4.24 2.82
N TRP A 28 -0.23 5.31 3.60
CA TRP A 28 0.02 5.34 5.03
C TRP A 28 -1.26 5.72 5.76
N ASN A 29 -1.44 5.10 6.93
CA ASN A 29 -2.52 5.47 7.84
C ASN A 29 -2.11 6.60 8.79
N GLN A 30 -3.01 6.97 9.70
CA GLN A 30 -2.78 8.05 10.67
C GLN A 30 -1.65 7.73 11.68
N GLN A 31 -1.33 6.45 11.88
CA GLN A 31 -0.21 6.01 12.71
C GLN A 31 1.10 5.96 11.91
N GLN A 32 1.13 6.54 10.69
CA GLN A 32 2.26 6.49 9.77
C GLN A 32 2.69 5.07 9.37
N THR A 33 1.81 4.08 9.57
CA THR A 33 2.05 2.70 9.13
C THR A 33 1.81 2.60 7.64
N GLU A 34 2.81 2.11 6.90
CA GLU A 34 2.66 1.79 5.49
C GLU A 34 1.74 0.56 5.32
N ILE A 35 0.55 0.77 4.76
CA ILE A 35 -0.47 -0.26 4.62
C ILE A 35 0.00 -1.38 3.69
N ASN A 36 0.63 -1.03 2.57
CA ASN A 36 1.15 -1.97 1.59
C ASN A 36 2.15 -2.94 2.25
N CYS A 37 3.12 -2.40 2.99
CA CYS A 37 4.08 -3.21 3.72
C CYS A 37 3.45 -4.13 4.75
N ALA A 38 2.56 -3.60 5.60
CA ALA A 38 1.89 -4.39 6.65
C ALA A 38 1.09 -5.56 6.05
N MET A 39 0.46 -5.36 4.89
CA MET A 39 -0.26 -6.41 4.17
C MET A 39 0.67 -7.51 3.65
N VAL A 40 1.83 -7.15 3.10
CA VAL A 40 2.85 -8.14 2.67
C VAL A 40 3.41 -8.91 3.87
N GLN A 41 3.78 -8.22 4.95
CA GLN A 41 4.33 -8.84 6.16
C GLN A 41 3.32 -9.78 6.85
N SER A 42 2.02 -9.49 6.74
CA SER A 42 0.96 -10.38 7.25
C SER A 42 0.79 -11.68 6.47
N GLY A 43 1.43 -11.82 5.30
CA GLY A 43 1.29 -12.99 4.42
C GLY A 43 -0.03 -13.04 3.63
N THR A 44 -0.87 -12.01 3.72
CA THR A 44 -2.18 -11.98 3.03
C THR A 44 -2.12 -11.36 1.64
N THR A 45 -0.97 -10.80 1.23
CA THR A 45 -0.78 -10.15 -0.07
C THR A 45 0.62 -10.42 -0.59
N LEU A 46 0.76 -10.55 -1.91
CA LEU A 46 2.04 -10.72 -2.58
C LEU A 46 2.56 -9.37 -3.09
N LEU A 47 3.88 -9.23 -3.09
CA LEU A 47 4.56 -8.09 -3.69
C LEU A 47 4.50 -8.21 -5.22
N TRP A 48 4.02 -7.16 -5.90
CA TRP A 48 4.01 -7.11 -7.35
C TRP A 48 5.33 -6.50 -7.86
N PRO A 49 6.23 -7.28 -8.51
CA PRO A 49 7.57 -6.79 -8.83
C PRO A 49 7.60 -5.51 -9.66
N LYS A 50 6.65 -5.36 -10.60
CA LYS A 50 6.55 -4.18 -11.48
C LYS A 50 6.45 -2.87 -10.68
N PHE A 51 5.52 -2.79 -9.73
CA PHE A 51 5.29 -1.55 -8.98
C PHE A 51 6.28 -1.37 -7.84
N ASN A 52 6.76 -2.46 -7.22
CA ASN A 52 7.81 -2.37 -6.22
C ASN A 52 9.14 -1.85 -6.77
N ALA A 53 9.43 -2.10 -8.06
CA ALA A 53 10.61 -1.53 -8.72
C ALA A 53 10.49 -0.02 -8.98
N GLN A 54 9.26 0.50 -9.10
CA GLN A 54 9.01 1.93 -9.32
C GLN A 54 9.03 2.72 -8.02
N ARG A 55 8.40 2.15 -6.98
CA ARG A 55 8.39 2.68 -5.63
C ARG A 55 8.46 1.50 -4.66
N THR A 56 9.63 1.29 -4.07
CA THR A 56 9.85 0.20 -3.10
C THR A 56 8.93 0.37 -1.91
N ILE A 57 8.21 -0.69 -1.54
CA ILE A 57 7.43 -0.78 -0.30
C ILE A 57 8.27 -1.47 0.79
N CYS A 58 7.97 -1.24 2.07
CA CYS A 58 8.77 -1.74 3.21
C CYS A 58 10.22 -1.24 3.23
N GLN A 59 10.43 0.08 3.24
CA GLN A 59 11.74 0.66 3.52
C GLN A 59 12.01 0.82 5.01
#